data_AF-A0ABD0XFX5-F1
#
_entry.id   AF-A0ABD0XFX5-F1
#
_cell.length_a   1.000
_cell.length_b   1.000
_cell.length_c   1.000
_cell.angle_alpha   90.00
_cell.angle_beta   90.00
_cell.angle_gamma   90.00
#
_symmetry.space_group_name_H-M   'P 1'
#
loop_
_entity.id
_entity.type
_entity.pdbx_description
1 polymer ?
#
loop_
_entity_poly.entity_id
_entity_poly.type
_entity_poly.pdbx_seq_one_letter_code
_entity_poly.pdbx_strand_id
1 'polypeptide(L)'
;MFTIRGCGRGSFLSGKSVHNQRIERLWRDVWMDVSNTYSGLLHTLEREGVLDPSDSIHMFCAQYVFLPRLQMDLKTFTDGWDNHPLRTEQNLSPNQLWAMGQLQNPVDAPDIAEDVKDWPAVRESDEPSSGVVVPPVECPLSEEDMTSLRTAINVTAPSQSYGRDIYMAVLNYVFAHRA
;
A
#
# COMPACT_ATOMS: atom_id res chain seq x y z
N MET A 1 -7.60 -28.57 22.54
CA MET A 1 -7.86 -27.19 23.03
C MET A 1 -9.31 -27.00 23.52
N PHE A 2 -10.33 -27.52 22.84
CA PHE A 2 -11.71 -27.58 23.35
C PHE A 2 -11.87 -28.34 24.68
N THR A 3 -11.02 -29.34 24.90
CA THR A 3 -11.03 -30.20 26.08
C THR A 3 -10.61 -29.51 27.39
N ILE A 4 -10.01 -28.31 27.31
CA ILE A 4 -9.44 -27.61 28.49
C ILE A 4 -10.34 -26.46 28.98
N ARG A 5 -11.11 -25.81 28.09
CA ARG A 5 -11.80 -24.53 28.42
C ARG A 5 -13.33 -24.53 28.26
N GLY A 6 -13.92 -25.64 27.83
CA GLY A 6 -15.37 -25.77 27.62
C GLY A 6 -15.86 -25.12 26.33
N CYS A 7 -17.00 -25.60 25.82
CA CYS A 7 -17.63 -25.10 24.59
C CYS A 7 -18.56 -23.92 24.90
N GLY A 8 -18.73 -22.97 23.96
CA GLY A 8 -19.73 -21.90 24.06
C GLY A 8 -19.28 -20.55 24.66
N ARG A 9 -17.98 -20.32 24.90
CA ARG A 9 -17.50 -19.02 25.43
C ARG A 9 -17.32 -17.92 24.37
N GLY A 10 -17.59 -18.19 23.09
CA GLY A 10 -17.40 -17.23 22.00
C GLY A 10 -15.94 -16.76 21.81
N SER A 11 -14.99 -17.32 22.55
CA SER A 11 -13.57 -16.91 22.57
C SER A 11 -12.74 -17.50 21.44
N PHE A 12 -13.37 -18.26 20.54
CA PHE A 12 -12.72 -18.90 19.41
C PHE A 12 -13.74 -19.02 18.27
N LEU A 13 -13.52 -18.23 17.21
CA LEU A 13 -14.23 -18.38 15.95
C LEU A 13 -13.50 -19.48 15.16
N SER A 14 -14.14 -20.65 15.04
CA SER A 14 -13.64 -21.77 14.25
C SER A 14 -14.55 -22.03 13.07
N GLY A 15 -13.98 -22.07 11.87
CA GLY A 15 -14.70 -22.28 10.62
C GLY A 15 -13.90 -21.74 9.44
N LYS A 16 -14.25 -22.14 8.21
CA LYS A 16 -13.66 -21.55 7.01
C LYS A 16 -14.16 -20.11 6.90
N SER A 17 -13.25 -19.14 6.81
CA SER A 17 -13.58 -17.72 6.57
C SER A 17 -14.00 -17.52 5.11
N VAL A 18 -15.15 -18.07 4.72
CA VAL A 18 -15.66 -18.01 3.34
C VAL A 18 -16.26 -16.64 3.00
N HIS A 19 -16.56 -15.84 4.01
CA HIS A 19 -17.16 -14.51 3.84
C HIS A 19 -16.14 -13.45 3.40
N ASN A 20 -14.84 -13.71 3.60
CA ASN A 20 -13.77 -12.77 3.29
C ASN A 20 -13.12 -13.01 1.91
N GLN A 21 -13.65 -13.94 1.11
CA GLN A 21 -13.04 -14.36 -0.15
C GLN A 21 -12.87 -13.24 -1.17
N ARG A 22 -13.83 -12.30 -1.23
CA ARG A 22 -13.79 -11.20 -2.21
C ARG A 22 -12.64 -10.23 -1.92
N ILE A 23 -12.44 -9.84 -0.66
CA ILE A 23 -11.34 -8.97 -0.28
C ILE A 23 -9.99 -9.70 -0.35
N GLU A 24 -9.93 -11.00 -0.02
CA GLU A 24 -8.73 -11.83 -0.22
C GLU A 24 -8.34 -11.94 -1.70
N ARG A 25 -9.33 -12.03 -2.60
CA ARG A 25 -9.08 -12.01 -4.04
C ARG A 25 -8.54 -10.65 -4.48
N LEU A 26 -9.16 -9.55 -4.03
CA LEU A 26 -8.69 -8.20 -4.31
C LEU A 26 -7.23 -8.00 -3.86
N TRP A 27 -6.88 -8.41 -2.64
CA TRP A 27 -5.50 -8.31 -2.15
C TRP A 27 -4.51 -9.11 -2.99
N ARG A 28 -4.93 -10.28 -3.52
CA ARG A 28 -4.11 -11.04 -4.46
C ARG A 28 -3.90 -10.27 -5.76
N ASP A 29 -4.94 -9.65 -6.29
CA ASP A 29 -4.85 -8.90 -7.54
C ASP A 29 -3.98 -7.64 -7.36
N VAL A 30 -4.12 -6.89 -6.24
CA VAL A 30 -3.21 -5.79 -5.86
C VAL A 30 -1.76 -6.26 -5.75
N TRP A 31 -1.53 -7.41 -5.12
CA TRP A 31 -0.19 -7.99 -5.00
C TRP A 31 0.40 -8.30 -6.38
N MET A 32 -0.35 -9.00 -7.23
CA MET A 32 0.14 -9.44 -8.54
C MET A 32 0.38 -8.28 -9.50
N ASP A 33 -0.52 -7.31 -9.51
CA ASP A 33 -0.51 -6.23 -10.51
C ASP A 33 0.36 -5.04 -10.08
N VAL A 34 0.51 -4.80 -8.77
CA VAL A 34 1.22 -3.62 -8.25
C VAL A 34 2.36 -4.01 -7.32
N SER A 35 2.07 -4.58 -6.14
CA SER A 35 3.05 -4.65 -5.05
C SER A 35 4.23 -5.60 -5.32
N ASN A 36 4.01 -6.71 -6.02
CA ASN A 36 5.05 -7.69 -6.33
C ASN A 36 6.18 -7.09 -7.17
N THR A 37 5.86 -6.17 -8.08
CA THR A 37 6.86 -5.46 -8.91
C THR A 37 7.81 -4.66 -8.03
N TYR A 38 7.29 -3.87 -7.09
CA TYR A 38 8.09 -3.07 -6.17
C TYR A 38 8.87 -3.93 -5.17
N SER A 39 8.25 -4.99 -4.65
CA SER A 39 8.93 -5.95 -3.75
C SER A 39 10.13 -6.60 -4.46
N GLY A 40 9.94 -7.12 -5.67
CA GLY A 40 11.02 -7.69 -6.47
C GLY A 40 12.12 -6.68 -6.82
N LEU A 41 11.74 -5.45 -7.17
CA LEU A 41 12.68 -4.37 -7.46
C LEU A 41 13.55 -4.02 -6.24
N LEU A 42 12.93 -3.77 -5.08
CA LEU A 42 13.62 -3.37 -3.86
C LEU A 42 14.59 -4.47 -3.38
N HIS A 43 14.16 -5.73 -3.39
CA HIS A 43 15.06 -6.85 -3.06
C HIS A 43 16.20 -7.03 -4.07
N THR A 44 15.99 -6.65 -5.34
CA THR A 44 17.06 -6.67 -6.33
C THR A 44 18.07 -5.56 -6.06
N LEU A 45 17.61 -4.35 -5.75
CA LEU A 45 18.49 -3.23 -5.37
C LEU A 45 19.29 -3.53 -4.11
N GLU A 46 18.67 -4.16 -3.11
CA GLU A 46 19.31 -4.60 -1.89
C GLU A 46 20.40 -5.65 -2.16
N ARG A 47 20.07 -6.69 -2.92
CA ARG A 47 21.01 -7.77 -3.26
C ARG A 47 22.23 -7.29 -4.04
N GLU A 48 22.05 -6.28 -4.88
CA GLU A 48 23.13 -5.66 -5.67
C GLU A 48 23.94 -4.62 -4.88
N GLY A 49 23.58 -4.34 -3.62
CA GLY A 49 24.26 -3.34 -2.79
C GLY A 49 23.99 -1.89 -3.21
N VAL A 50 22.97 -1.66 -4.04
CA VAL A 50 22.56 -0.34 -4.50
C VAL A 50 21.66 0.34 -3.47
N LEU A 51 20.85 -0.44 -2.76
CA LEU A 51 20.01 0.00 -1.65
C LEU A 51 20.50 -0.66 -0.35
N ASP A 52 20.97 0.12 0.61
CA ASP A 52 21.27 -0.38 1.96
C ASP A 52 20.09 -0.02 2.90
N PRO A 53 19.32 -1.01 3.41
CA PRO A 53 18.22 -0.74 4.33
C PRO A 53 18.70 -0.23 5.71
N SER A 54 19.99 -0.35 6.01
CA SER A 54 20.60 0.15 7.25
C SER A 54 21.01 1.62 7.15
N ASP A 55 21.08 2.18 5.93
CA ASP A 55 21.47 3.57 5.68
C ASP A 55 20.23 4.46 5.53
N SER A 56 20.12 5.49 6.36
CA SER A 56 18.99 6.43 6.36
C SER A 56 18.88 7.23 5.06
N ILE A 57 20.01 7.54 4.39
CA ILE A 57 20.03 8.25 3.10
C ILE A 57 19.43 7.36 2.01
N HIS A 58 19.82 6.09 1.99
CA HIS A 58 19.29 5.11 1.04
C HIS A 58 17.78 4.92 1.24
N MET A 59 17.33 4.82 2.50
CA MET A 59 15.91 4.75 2.85
C MET A 59 15.13 6.02 2.50
N PHE A 60 15.73 7.20 2.68
CA PHE A 60 15.13 8.48 2.29
C PHE A 60 14.89 8.51 0.78
N CYS A 61 15.91 8.19 0.00
CA CYS A 61 15.83 8.17 -1.46
C CYS A 61 14.81 7.14 -1.94
N ALA A 62 14.76 5.96 -1.31
CA ALA A 62 13.82 4.91 -1.65
C ALA A 62 12.37 5.35 -1.38
N GLN A 63 12.10 5.93 -0.21
CA GLN A 63 10.76 6.45 0.11
C GLN A 63 10.37 7.60 -0.82
N TYR A 64 11.27 8.55 -1.06
CA TYR A 64 11.03 9.71 -1.92
C TYR A 64 10.66 9.30 -3.36
N VAL A 65 11.29 8.26 -3.90
CA VAL A 65 11.06 7.80 -5.27
C VAL A 65 9.91 6.80 -5.36
N PHE A 66 9.90 5.76 -4.53
CA PHE A 66 8.99 4.64 -4.74
C PHE A 66 7.61 4.88 -4.13
N LEU A 67 7.45 5.71 -3.09
CA LEU A 67 6.10 5.98 -2.54
C LEU A 67 5.19 6.71 -3.55
N PRO A 68 5.61 7.80 -4.21
CA PRO A 68 4.76 8.47 -5.20
C PRO A 68 4.44 7.58 -6.40
N ARG A 69 5.40 6.73 -6.82
CA ARG A 69 5.19 5.80 -7.94
C ARG A 69 4.22 4.67 -7.56
N LEU A 70 4.39 4.07 -6.39
CA LEU A 70 3.46 3.07 -5.87
C LEU A 70 2.04 3.65 -5.75
N GLN A 71 1.91 4.88 -5.25
CA GLN A 71 0.61 5.55 -5.14
C GLN A 71 -0.04 5.80 -6.51
N MET A 72 0.74 6.16 -7.54
CA MET A 72 0.25 6.33 -8.91
C MET A 72 -0.23 5.01 -9.51
N ASP A 73 0.54 3.93 -9.32
CA ASP A 73 0.18 2.61 -9.82
C ASP A 73 -1.04 2.05 -9.09
N LEU A 74 -1.14 2.24 -7.77
CA LEU A 74 -2.33 1.89 -6.99
C LEU A 74 -3.56 2.65 -7.47
N LYS A 75 -3.43 3.94 -7.78
CA LYS A 75 -4.55 4.73 -8.34
C LYS A 75 -5.00 4.18 -9.70
N THR A 76 -4.04 3.84 -10.55
CA THR A 76 -4.33 3.24 -11.87
C THR A 76 -4.99 1.87 -11.71
N PHE A 77 -4.54 1.07 -10.74
CA PHE A 77 -5.18 -0.18 -10.38
C PHE A 77 -6.62 0.04 -9.92
N THR A 78 -6.89 0.99 -9.01
CA THR A 78 -8.25 1.33 -8.56
C THR A 78 -9.13 1.75 -9.72
N ASP A 79 -8.66 2.66 -10.58
CA ASP A 79 -9.43 3.13 -11.73
C ASP A 79 -9.77 1.99 -12.72
N GLY A 80 -8.85 1.06 -12.94
CA GLY A 80 -9.07 -0.11 -13.79
C GLY A 80 -9.96 -1.16 -13.12
N TRP A 81 -9.69 -1.47 -11.85
CA TRP A 81 -10.39 -2.49 -11.09
C TRP A 81 -11.83 -2.08 -10.80
N ASP A 82 -12.12 -0.84 -10.43
CA ASP A 82 -13.49 -0.46 -10.09
C ASP A 82 -14.42 -0.37 -11.33
N ASN A 83 -13.83 -0.35 -12.52
CA ASN A 83 -14.53 -0.23 -13.79
C ASN A 83 -14.45 -1.49 -14.68
N HIS A 84 -13.79 -2.57 -14.24
CA HIS A 84 -13.69 -3.80 -15.02
C HIS A 84 -15.01 -4.61 -14.97
N PRO A 85 -15.39 -5.30 -16.06
CA PRO A 85 -16.61 -6.11 -16.08
C PRO A 85 -16.43 -7.41 -15.28
N LEU A 86 -17.35 -7.68 -14.36
CA LEU A 86 -17.40 -8.93 -13.60
C LEU A 86 -18.27 -9.96 -14.33
N ARG A 87 -17.64 -11.02 -14.84
CA ARG A 87 -18.34 -12.09 -15.59
C ARG A 87 -19.50 -12.74 -14.82
N THR A 88 -19.34 -12.90 -13.51
CA THR A 88 -20.36 -13.51 -12.64
C THR A 88 -21.52 -12.57 -12.33
N GLU A 89 -21.34 -11.27 -12.54
CA GLU A 89 -22.30 -10.22 -12.23
C GLU A 89 -22.81 -9.55 -13.53
N GLN A 90 -23.10 -10.38 -14.55
CA GLN A 90 -23.63 -9.94 -15.85
C GLN A 90 -22.75 -8.92 -16.60
N ASN A 91 -21.43 -8.97 -16.39
CA ASN A 91 -20.45 -8.00 -16.93
C ASN A 91 -20.61 -6.57 -16.40
N LEU A 92 -21.31 -6.37 -15.29
CA LEU A 92 -21.34 -5.09 -14.60
C LEU A 92 -20.01 -4.85 -13.87
N SER A 93 -19.60 -3.58 -13.79
CA SER A 93 -18.42 -3.21 -13.01
C SER A 93 -18.72 -3.06 -11.51
N PRO A 94 -17.72 -3.16 -10.63
CA PRO A 94 -17.88 -2.86 -9.21
C PRO A 94 -18.60 -1.53 -8.95
N ASN A 95 -18.22 -0.45 -9.65
CA ASN A 95 -18.89 0.85 -9.53
C ASN A 95 -20.35 0.83 -9.98
N GLN A 96 -20.69 0.10 -11.05
CA GLN A 96 -22.07 -0.05 -11.50
C GLN A 96 -22.91 -0.83 -10.49
N LEU A 97 -22.37 -1.94 -9.95
CA LEU A 97 -23.03 -2.72 -8.92
C LEU A 97 -23.24 -1.89 -7.64
N TRP A 98 -22.26 -1.09 -7.26
CA TRP A 98 -22.37 -0.16 -6.13
C TRP A 98 -23.51 0.86 -6.35
N ALA A 99 -23.52 1.53 -7.50
CA ALA A 99 -24.56 2.52 -7.84
C ALA A 99 -25.96 1.89 -7.88
N MET A 100 -26.10 0.69 -8.46
CA MET A 100 -27.38 -0.05 -8.45
C MET A 100 -27.79 -0.45 -7.03
N GLY A 101 -26.84 -0.89 -6.20
CA GLY A 101 -27.07 -1.22 -4.80
C GLY A 101 -27.60 -0.04 -4.00
N GLN A 102 -26.98 1.14 -4.17
CA GLN A 102 -27.41 2.38 -3.52
C GLN A 102 -28.83 2.81 -3.94
N LEU A 103 -29.24 2.54 -5.19
CA LEU A 103 -30.60 2.83 -5.65
C LEU A 103 -31.64 1.86 -5.07
N GLN A 104 -31.29 0.59 -4.92
CA GLN A 104 -32.19 -0.45 -4.42
C GLN A 104 -32.34 -0.42 -2.90
N ASN A 105 -31.23 -0.22 -2.20
CA ASN A 105 -31.16 -0.06 -0.76
C ASN A 105 -30.31 1.18 -0.47
N PRO A 106 -30.96 2.36 -0.37
CA PRO A 106 -30.26 3.58 0.03
C PRO A 106 -29.67 3.35 1.42
N VAL A 107 -28.36 3.22 1.47
CA VAL A 107 -27.61 3.31 2.72
C VAL A 107 -27.12 4.74 2.79
N ASP A 108 -27.36 5.40 3.91
CA ASP A 108 -26.75 6.69 4.17
C ASP A 108 -25.24 6.58 3.91
N ALA A 109 -24.65 7.65 3.36
CA ALA A 109 -23.20 7.69 3.27
C ALA A 109 -22.67 7.35 4.67
N PRO A 110 -21.72 6.40 4.80
CA PRO A 110 -21.10 6.17 6.10
C PRO A 110 -20.67 7.54 6.62
N ASP A 111 -20.94 7.81 7.89
CA ASP A 111 -20.57 9.08 8.50
C ASP A 111 -19.05 9.10 8.66
N ILE A 112 -18.32 9.33 7.57
CA ILE A 112 -16.85 9.35 7.55
C ILE A 112 -16.33 10.56 8.37
N ALA A 113 -17.22 11.45 8.82
CA ALA A 113 -16.89 12.54 9.72
C ALA A 113 -16.79 12.11 11.20
N GLU A 114 -17.40 11.00 11.59
CA GLU A 114 -17.29 10.45 12.94
C GLU A 114 -16.50 9.13 12.91
N ASP A 115 -15.19 9.28 13.12
CA ASP A 115 -14.34 8.25 13.72
C ASP A 115 -14.21 6.91 12.95
N VAL A 116 -13.04 6.76 12.31
CA VAL A 116 -12.35 5.47 12.01
C VAL A 116 -12.12 4.61 13.29
N LYS A 117 -12.73 4.98 14.41
CA LYS A 117 -12.61 4.41 15.74
C LYS A 117 -13.55 3.22 15.98
N ASP A 118 -14.58 3.06 15.14
CA ASP A 118 -15.64 2.04 15.31
C ASP A 118 -15.77 1.06 14.13
N TRP A 119 -14.76 0.96 13.24
CA TRP A 119 -14.39 -0.40 12.82
C TRP A 119 -14.16 -1.13 14.14
N PRO A 120 -14.73 -2.33 14.41
CA PRO A 120 -14.29 -3.06 15.59
C PRO A 120 -12.80 -3.17 15.36
N ALA A 121 -12.04 -2.34 16.09
CA ALA A 121 -10.61 -2.36 16.06
C ALA A 121 -10.31 -3.84 16.04
N VAL A 122 -9.48 -4.30 15.09
CA VAL A 122 -8.67 -5.49 15.34
C VAL A 122 -8.35 -5.33 16.80
N ARG A 123 -9.01 -6.13 17.68
CA ARG A 123 -9.08 -5.77 19.09
C ARG A 123 -7.67 -5.37 19.40
N GLU A 124 -7.45 -4.16 19.91
CA GLU A 124 -6.21 -3.88 20.59
C GLU A 124 -6.24 -4.86 21.77
N SER A 125 -5.98 -6.14 21.49
CA SER A 125 -5.26 -6.98 22.38
C SER A 125 -4.07 -6.13 22.73
N ASP A 126 -3.80 -5.98 24.03
CA ASP A 126 -2.55 -5.43 24.54
C ASP A 126 -1.29 -6.18 24.02
N GLU A 127 -1.47 -7.11 23.08
CA GLU A 127 -0.43 -7.56 22.16
C GLU A 127 0.06 -6.34 21.35
N PRO A 128 1.36 -6.03 21.37
CA PRO A 128 1.88 -4.96 20.53
C PRO A 128 1.44 -5.23 19.09
N SER A 129 0.80 -4.24 18.46
CA SER A 129 0.48 -4.28 17.04
C SER A 129 1.69 -4.84 16.31
N SER A 130 1.54 -6.00 15.69
CA SER A 130 2.57 -6.61 14.84
C SER A 130 2.71 -5.83 13.52
N GLY A 131 2.42 -4.52 13.54
CA GLY A 131 2.77 -3.60 12.48
C GLY A 131 4.27 -3.37 12.49
N VAL A 132 4.85 -3.30 11.30
CA VAL A 132 6.25 -2.90 11.14
C VAL A 132 6.33 -1.41 11.46
N VAL A 133 6.92 -1.05 12.59
CA VAL A 133 7.24 0.34 12.92
C VAL A 133 8.43 0.76 12.06
N VAL A 134 8.17 1.53 11.02
CA VAL A 134 9.22 2.11 10.17
C VAL A 134 9.78 3.34 10.89
N PRO A 135 11.08 3.40 11.21
CA PRO A 135 11.69 4.59 11.81
C PRO A 135 11.46 5.82 10.92
N PRO A 136 11.22 7.00 11.50
CA PRO A 136 11.17 8.23 10.73
C PRO A 136 12.51 8.46 10.05
N VAL A 137 12.48 8.68 8.73
CA VAL A 137 13.69 8.95 7.95
C VAL A 137 13.88 10.46 7.88
N GLU A 138 14.98 10.96 8.43
CA GLU A 138 15.33 12.38 8.37
C GLU A 138 15.71 12.79 6.95
N CYS A 139 15.33 14.00 6.55
CA CYS A 139 15.72 14.55 5.25
C CYS A 139 17.20 14.94 5.30
N PRO A 140 18.07 14.36 4.44
CA PRO A 140 19.51 14.64 4.44
C PRO A 140 19.88 15.94 3.71
N LEU A 141 18.90 16.62 3.09
CA LEU A 141 19.10 17.83 2.28
C LEU A 141 18.59 19.08 2.99
N SER A 142 19.21 20.22 2.66
CA SER A 142 18.67 21.54 2.99
C SER A 142 17.37 21.81 2.22
N GLU A 143 16.56 22.77 2.68
CA GLU A 143 15.33 23.16 1.98
C GLU A 143 15.60 23.66 0.54
N GLU A 144 16.73 24.33 0.30
CA GLU A 144 17.12 24.83 -1.01
C GLU A 144 17.46 23.68 -1.98
N ASP A 145 18.24 22.70 -1.52
CA ASP A 145 18.60 21.50 -2.29
C ASP A 145 17.38 20.61 -2.52
N MET A 146 16.47 20.54 -1.55
CA MET A 146 15.24 19.77 -1.67
C MET A 146 14.29 20.38 -2.72
N THR A 147 14.22 21.71 -2.78
CA THR A 147 13.46 22.42 -3.82
C THR A 147 14.07 22.22 -5.21
N SER A 148 15.41 22.24 -5.27
CA SER A 148 16.15 21.98 -6.50
C SER A 148 15.96 20.54 -6.99
N LEU A 149 15.99 19.55 -6.09
CA LEU A 149 15.73 18.14 -6.42
C LEU A 149 14.33 17.94 -7.00
N ARG A 150 13.30 18.53 -6.38
CA ARG A 150 11.90 18.48 -6.85
C ARG A 150 11.72 19.06 -8.25
N THR A 151 12.48 20.11 -8.56
CA THR A 151 12.44 20.77 -9.87
C THR A 151 13.22 19.99 -10.93
N ALA A 152 14.34 19.37 -10.54
CA ALA A 152 15.23 18.68 -11.45
C ALA A 152 14.76 17.26 -11.81
N ILE A 153 14.18 16.52 -10.86
CA ILE A 153 13.86 15.10 -11.03
C ILE A 153 12.36 14.86 -10.82
N ASN A 154 11.68 14.48 -11.90
CA ASN A 154 10.30 14.01 -11.84
C ASN A 154 10.27 12.52 -11.42
N VAL A 155 9.89 12.25 -10.18
CA VAL A 155 9.84 10.89 -9.62
C VAL A 155 8.78 9.99 -10.27
N THR A 156 7.70 10.56 -10.81
CA THR A 156 6.63 9.81 -11.49
C THR A 156 6.84 9.71 -13.00
N ALA A 157 8.03 10.05 -13.50
CA ALA A 157 8.36 9.88 -14.92
C ALA A 157 8.27 8.39 -15.35
N PRO A 158 7.93 8.13 -16.63
CA PRO A 158 7.95 6.78 -17.16
C PRO A 158 9.37 6.22 -17.10
N SER A 159 9.51 5.00 -16.59
CA SER A 159 10.79 4.31 -16.45
C SER A 159 10.67 2.90 -17.01
N GLN A 160 11.64 2.51 -17.83
CA GLN A 160 11.78 1.14 -18.35
C GLN A 160 12.39 0.18 -17.32
N SER A 161 12.79 0.70 -16.15
CA SER A 161 13.44 -0.05 -15.07
C SER A 161 12.67 0.03 -13.76
N TYR A 162 11.34 0.23 -13.86
CA TYR A 162 10.44 0.32 -12.71
C TYR A 162 10.81 1.41 -11.69
N GLY A 163 11.54 2.45 -12.13
CA GLY A 163 11.98 3.57 -11.29
C GLY A 163 13.39 3.41 -10.71
N ARG A 164 14.13 2.35 -11.05
CA ARG A 164 15.53 2.18 -10.63
C ARG A 164 16.44 3.32 -11.10
N ASP A 165 16.34 3.69 -12.38
CA ASP A 165 17.05 4.82 -12.98
C ASP A 165 16.79 6.13 -12.23
N ILE A 166 15.53 6.39 -11.88
CA ILE A 166 15.11 7.56 -11.11
C ILE A 166 15.69 7.50 -9.69
N TYR A 167 15.63 6.33 -9.03
CA TYR A 167 16.24 6.11 -7.72
C TYR A 167 17.74 6.43 -7.74
N MET A 168 18.47 5.92 -8.74
CA MET A 168 19.90 6.22 -8.89
C MET A 168 20.18 7.71 -9.12
N ALA A 169 19.35 8.39 -9.91
CA ALA A 169 19.49 9.82 -10.13
C ALA A 169 19.28 10.63 -8.85
N VAL A 170 18.26 10.29 -8.06
CA VAL A 170 18.00 10.90 -6.75
C VAL A 170 19.15 10.60 -5.77
N LEU A 171 19.58 9.35 -5.69
CA LEU A 171 20.66 8.93 -4.79
C LEU A 171 21.96 9.70 -5.09
N ASN A 172 22.34 9.80 -6.37
CA ASN A 172 23.50 10.58 -6.79
C ASN A 172 23.36 12.06 -6.47
N TYR A 173 22.17 12.64 -6.66
CA TYR A 173 21.92 14.04 -6.32
C TYR A 173 22.09 14.28 -4.81
N VAL A 174 21.49 13.42 -3.99
CA VAL A 174 21.55 13.52 -2.53
C VAL A 174 22.99 13.35 -2.03
N PHE A 175 23.76 12.40 -2.57
CA PHE A 175 25.17 12.25 -2.21
C PHE A 175 26.03 13.47 -2.59
N ALA A 176 25.68 14.19 -3.66
CA ALA A 176 26.39 15.39 -4.10
C ALA A 176 26.07 16.65 -3.27
N HIS A 177 24.89 16.72 -2.65
CA HIS A 177 24.37 17.91 -1.94
C HIS A 177 24.08 17.68 -0.46
N ARG A 178 24.44 16.51 0.10
CA ARG A 178 24.30 16.26 1.53
C ARG A 178 25.18 17.20 2.35
N ALA A 179 24.62 17.73 3.44
CA ALA A 179 25.30 18.59 4.39
C ALA A 179 26.28 17.82 5.29
#